data_AF-A0A2V6A1F3-F1
#
_entry.id   AF-A0A2V6A1F3-F1
#
_cell.length_a   1.000
_cell.length_b   1.000
_cell.length_c   1.000
_cell.angle_alpha   90.00
_cell.angle_beta   90.00
_cell.angle_gamma   90.00
#
_symmetry.space_group_name_H-M   'P 1'
#
loop_
_entity.id
_entity.type
_entity.pdbx_description
1 polymer ?
#
loop_
_entity_poly.entity_id
_entity_poly.type
_entity_poly.pdbx_seq_one_letter_code
_entity_poly.pdbx_strand_id
1 'polypeptide(L)' 'MVLNRARLLRKKSTEPERVLWRHLRNRNFAGYKFRRQHPFDDYVLDFYCPSAKLGIELDGG' A
#
# COMPACT_ATOMS: atom_id res chain seq x y z
N MET A 1 14.47 -9.92 -4.04
CA MET A 1 14.65 -9.32 -2.70
C MET A 1 13.41 -8.50 -2.28
N VAL A 2 13.05 -7.45 -3.04
CA VAL A 2 11.90 -6.56 -2.75
C VAL A 2 10.53 -7.24 -2.85
N LEU A 3 10.30 -8.14 -3.82
CA LEU A 3 9.03 -8.88 -3.94
C LEU A 3 8.72 -9.75 -2.72
N ASN A 4 9.73 -10.38 -2.13
CA ASN A 4 9.58 -11.17 -0.90
C ASN A 4 9.28 -10.25 0.30
N ARG A 5 9.94 -9.09 0.37
CA ARG A 5 9.65 -8.06 1.38
C ARG A 5 8.21 -7.59 1.27
N ALA A 6 7.72 -7.24 0.08
CA ALA A 6 6.33 -6.84 -0.14
C ALA A 6 5.32 -7.93 0.28
N ARG A 7 5.60 -9.21 0.02
CA ARG A 7 4.75 -10.32 0.49
C ARG A 7 4.76 -10.44 2.02
N LEU A 8 5.91 -10.27 2.66
CA LEU A 8 6.04 -10.30 4.12
C LEU A 8 5.28 -9.12 4.76
N LEU A 9 5.46 -7.91 4.24
CA LEU A 9 4.78 -6.70 4.72
C LEU A 9 3.27 -6.82 4.60
N ARG A 10 2.76 -7.45 3.53
CA ARG A 10 1.33 -7.75 3.42
C ARG A 10 0.78 -8.65 4.53
N LYS A 11 1.59 -9.52 5.12
CA LYS A 11 1.21 -10.37 6.26
C LYS A 11 1.36 -9.64 7.59
N LYS A 12 2.31 -8.69 7.66
CA LYS A 12 2.69 -7.94 8.86
C LYS A 12 2.23 -6.48 8.86
N SER A 13 1.17 -6.15 8.12
CA SER A 13 0.65 -4.77 8.09
C SER A 13 0.28 -4.29 9.48
N THR A 14 0.68 -3.06 9.78
CA THR A 14 0.33 -2.36 11.02
C THR A 14 -1.18 -2.10 11.11
N GLU A 15 -1.68 -1.77 12.30
CA GLU A 15 -3.09 -1.41 12.48
C GLU A 15 -3.51 -0.17 11.65
N PRO A 16 -2.73 0.93 11.61
CA PRO A 16 -3.01 2.06 10.72
C PRO A 16 -3.10 1.65 9.24
N GLU A 17 -2.16 0.83 8.75
CA GLU A 17 -2.22 0.30 7.38
C GLU A 17 -3.48 -0.54 7.15
N ARG A 18 -3.85 -1.40 8.10
CA ARG A 18 -5.06 -2.23 8.00
C ARG A 18 -6.30 -1.36 7.91
N VAL A 19 -6.40 -0.34 8.76
CA VAL A 19 -7.53 0.61 8.76
C VAL A 19 -7.61 1.32 7.41
N LEU A 20 -6.52 1.93 6.95
CA LEU A 20 -6.49 2.64 5.67
C LEU A 20 -6.81 1.70 4.49
N TRP A 21 -6.28 0.47 4.50
CA TRP A 21 -6.54 -0.49 3.43
C TRP A 21 -8.02 -0.83 3.29
N ARG A 22 -8.81 -0.86 4.37
CA ARG A 22 -10.27 -1.09 4.30
C ARG A 22 -10.97 0.00 3.49
N HIS A 23 -10.50 1.24 3.58
CA HIS A 23 -11.06 2.38 2.83
C HIS A 23 -10.56 2.43 1.38
N LEU A 24 -9.33 2.01 1.11
CA LEU A 24 -8.72 2.11 -0.23
C LEU A 24 -9.00 0.90 -1.15
N ARG A 25 -9.20 -0.30 -0.59
CA ARG A 25 -9.40 -1.52 -1.39
C ARG A 25 -10.67 -1.47 -2.22
N ASN A 26 -10.75 -2.33 -3.23
CA ASN A 26 -11.95 -2.54 -4.05
C ASN A 26 -12.50 -1.27 -4.73
N ARG A 27 -11.66 -0.25 -4.94
CA ARG A 27 -12.09 1.06 -5.50
C ARG A 27 -13.07 1.82 -4.60
N ASN A 28 -13.09 1.53 -3.30
CA ASN A 28 -13.98 2.17 -2.34
C ASN A 28 -13.67 3.66 -2.12
N PHE A 29 -12.44 4.10 -2.40
CA PHE A 29 -12.06 5.50 -2.31
C PHE A 29 -12.16 6.20 -3.67
N ALA A 30 -13.23 6.96 -3.88
CA ALA A 30 -13.47 7.77 -5.08
C ALA A 30 -13.29 7.01 -6.42
N GLY A 31 -13.52 5.69 -6.44
CA GLY A 31 -13.37 4.84 -7.62
C GLY A 31 -11.93 4.48 -8.00
N TYR A 32 -10.93 5.02 -7.29
CA TYR A 32 -9.52 4.82 -7.60
C TYR A 32 -9.01 3.44 -7.18
N LYS A 33 -8.17 2.85 -8.03
CA LYS A 33 -7.53 1.56 -7.73
C LYS A 33 -6.26 1.77 -6.93
N PHE A 34 -6.27 1.32 -5.68
CA PHE A 34 -5.06 1.26 -4.84
C PHE A 34 -4.47 -0.15 -4.79
N ARG A 35 -3.15 -0.22 -4.73
CA ARG A 35 -2.35 -1.42 -4.45
C ARG A 35 -1.70 -1.22 -3.09
N ARG A 36 -1.66 -2.25 -2.25
CA ARG A 36 -0.91 -2.22 -0.98
C ARG A 36 0.44 -2.90 -1.10
N GLN A 37 1.42 -2.39 -0.36
CA GLN A 37 2.78 -2.90 -0.27
C GLN A 37 3.36 -3.08 -1.67
N HIS A 38 3.36 -1.99 -2.44
CA HIS A 38 3.73 -1.98 -3.86
C HIS A 38 5.26 -1.87 -4.00
N PRO A 39 5.93 -2.89 -4.59
CA PRO A 39 7.33 -2.75 -4.96
C PRO A 39 7.52 -1.58 -5.92
N PHE A 40 8.45 -0.69 -5.60
CA PHE A 40 8.88 0.40 -6.46
C PHE A 40 10.39 0.51 -6.36
N ASP A 41 11.08 0.17 -7.44
CA ASP A 41 12.53 0.02 -7.50
C ASP A 41 13.08 -0.77 -6.29
N ASP A 42 13.88 -0.13 -5.44
CA ASP A 42 14.55 -0.74 -4.31
C ASP A 42 13.74 -0.71 -3.00
N TYR A 43 12.53 -0.13 -3.01
CA TYR A 43 11.69 0.02 -1.83
C TYR A 43 10.25 -0.50 -2.05
N VAL A 44 9.45 -0.45 -0.98
CA VAL A 44 8.06 -0.89 -0.99
C VAL A 44 7.21 0.23 -0.42
N LEU A 45 6.35 0.81 -1.25
CA LEU A 45 5.35 1.79 -0.84
C LEU A 45 4.21 1.09 -0.09
N ASP A 46 3.71 1.67 1.00
CA ASP A 46 2.57 1.09 1.73
C ASP A 46 1.33 1.05 0.85
N PHE A 47 1.05 2.13 0.12
CA PHE A 47 0.00 2.16 -0.90
C PHE A 47 0.43 2.90 -2.16
N TYR A 48 -0.11 2.48 -3.30
CA TYR A 48 0.13 3.10 -4.59
C TYR A 48 -1.14 3.16 -5.45
N CYS A 49 -1.44 4.33 -6.01
CA CYS A 49 -2.50 4.56 -7.00
C CYS A 49 -1.88 4.82 -8.38
N PRO A 50 -1.96 3.86 -9.33
CA PRO A 50 -1.34 4.01 -10.65
C PRO A 50 -1.92 5.16 -11.48
N SER A 51 -3.25 5.35 -11.45
CA SER A 51 -3.92 6.38 -12.26
C SER A 51 -3.60 7.80 -11.80
N ALA A 52 -3.32 7.98 -10.51
CA ALA A 52 -2.94 9.27 -9.94
C ALA A 52 -1.41 9.44 -9.82
N LYS A 53 -0.62 8.42 -10.17
CA LYS A 53 0.83 8.37 -9.91
C LYS A 53 1.18 8.75 -8.46
N LEU A 54 0.39 8.27 -7.52
CA LEU A 54 0.45 8.66 -6.10
C LEU A 54 0.93 7.50 -5.23
N GLY A 55 2.06 7.70 -4.54
CA GLY A 55 2.52 6.86 -3.43
C GLY A 55 2.04 7.42 -2.10
N ILE A 56 1.71 6.53 -1.15
CA ILE A 56 1.37 6.89 0.23
C ILE A 56 2.23 6.00 1.13
N GLU A 57 2.95 6.63 2.05
CA GLU A 57 3.70 5.98 3.12
C GLU A 57 3.08 6.42 4.45
N LEU A 58 2.88 5.47 5.36
CA LEU A 58 2.39 5.75 6.70
C LEU A 58 3.58 5.73 7.65
N ASP A 59 4.01 6.91 8.09
CA ASP A 59 4.99 7.00 9.17
C ASP A 59 4.33 6.57 10.48
N GLY A 60 4.71 5.38 10.95
CA GLY A 60 4.41 4.91 12.29
C GLY A 60 5.25 5.69 13.29
N GLY A 61 4.66 6.68 13.95
CA GLY A 61 5.20 7.23 15.18
C GLY A 61 5.34 6.16 16.27
#